data_AF-A0A1I7XF30-F1
#
_entry.id   AF-A0A1I7XF30-F1
#
_cell.length_a   1.000
_cell.length_b   1.000
_cell.length_c   1.000
_cell.angle_alpha   90.00
_cell.angle_beta   90.00
_cell.angle_gamma   90.00
#
_symmetry.space_group_name_H-M   'P 1'
#
loop_
_entity.id
_entity.type
_entity.pdbx_description
1 polymer ?
#
loop_
_entity_poly.entity_id
_entity_poly.type
_entity_poly.pdbx_seq_one_letter_code
_entity_poly.pdbx_strand_id
1 'polypeptide(L)'
;MSIPRLELTAITLAIRLAKEIMDATQSETTRVNIISDSTIALSWLKSTRRLPIFITDQVDRIKKAKQCLEAITARVQFSHVPTEYNVADIGTRGIHVKLLQQSEWLQGPTWLRKEQCTWPIKSINEIDDMNIKEITVSDKPICSLNQVTETTPNLIDINRFSNYTKLLRVVARTGKMMKLWTKNLENIDQRHGLNEIKMFTSKEYINAADIEVAERMIIKQEQNSTNLIGVQKRYPNKVIFKDEHGLVRCDSRILNACIPRDAKQPKKIKVS
;
A
#
# COMPACT_ATOMS: atom_id res chain seq x y z
N MET A 1 5.67 -3.89 2.01
CA MET A 1 4.62 -4.40 2.92
C MET A 1 5.31 -4.72 4.23
N SER A 2 4.91 -4.10 5.34
CA SER A 2 5.50 -4.45 6.63
C SER A 2 4.91 -5.78 7.10
N ILE A 3 5.75 -6.66 7.65
CA ILE A 3 5.40 -7.99 8.19
C ILE A 3 4.07 -7.98 8.93
N PRO A 4 3.77 -7.00 9.80
CA PRO A 4 2.54 -7.04 10.59
C PRO A 4 1.23 -6.81 9.80
N ARG A 5 1.29 -6.21 8.60
CA ARG A 5 0.10 -6.05 7.74
C ARG A 5 -0.33 -7.38 7.12
N LEU A 6 0.63 -8.25 6.83
CA LEU A 6 0.34 -9.58 6.29
C LEU A 6 -0.33 -10.45 7.36
N GLU A 7 0.14 -10.37 8.61
CA GLU A 7 -0.42 -11.13 9.73
C GLU A 7 -1.90 -10.81 9.98
N LEU A 8 -2.27 -9.52 10.06
CA LEU A 8 -3.67 -9.13 10.20
C LEU A 8 -4.52 -9.54 8.99
N THR A 9 -3.93 -9.54 7.79
CA THR A 9 -4.61 -9.99 6.58
C THR A 9 -4.84 -11.51 6.62
N ALA A 10 -3.88 -12.28 7.10
CA ALA A 10 -3.99 -13.72 7.30
C ALA A 10 -5.09 -14.06 8.32
N ILE A 11 -5.16 -13.34 9.45
CA ILE A 11 -6.24 -13.51 10.44
C ILE A 11 -7.61 -13.17 9.81
N THR A 12 -7.69 -12.10 9.02
CA THR A 12 -8.92 -11.72 8.31
C THR A 12 -9.36 -12.81 7.32
N LEU A 13 -8.41 -13.44 6.63
CA LEU A 13 -8.70 -14.54 5.71
C LEU A 13 -9.17 -15.79 6.47
N ALA A 14 -8.49 -16.14 7.58
CA ALA A 14 -8.84 -17.28 8.40
C ALA A 14 -10.26 -17.20 8.96
N ILE A 15 -10.67 -16.04 9.46
CA ILE A 15 -12.02 -15.87 10.03
C ILE A 15 -13.12 -15.89 8.95
N ARG A 16 -12.83 -15.37 7.75
CA ARG A 16 -13.75 -15.47 6.61
C ARG A 16 -13.88 -16.90 6.14
N LEU A 17 -12.77 -17.62 6.00
CA LEU A 17 -12.77 -19.03 5.64
C LEU A 17 -13.54 -19.86 6.66
N ALA A 18 -13.36 -19.60 7.95
CA ALA A 18 -14.13 -20.27 9.00
C ALA A 18 -15.64 -20.05 8.81
N LYS A 19 -16.06 -18.82 8.48
CA LYS A 19 -17.46 -18.54 8.15
C LYS A 19 -17.96 -19.33 6.95
N GLU A 20 -17.22 -19.33 5.83
CA GLU A 20 -17.61 -20.08 4.64
C GLU A 20 -17.70 -21.59 4.91
N ILE A 21 -16.79 -22.15 5.73
CA ILE A 21 -16.84 -23.55 6.14
C ILE A 21 -18.09 -23.83 6.99
N MET A 22 -18.41 -22.95 7.94
CA MET A 22 -19.60 -23.09 8.79
C MET A 22 -20.89 -23.02 7.96
N ASP A 23 -20.98 -22.04 7.05
CA ASP A 23 -22.13 -21.86 6.15
C ASP A 23 -22.31 -23.08 5.23
N ALA A 24 -21.21 -23.63 4.70
CA ALA A 24 -21.24 -24.79 3.80
C ALA A 24 -21.53 -26.12 4.51
N THR A 25 -21.03 -26.30 5.75
CA THR A 25 -21.18 -27.55 6.49
C THR A 25 -22.45 -27.62 7.32
N GLN A 26 -23.13 -26.48 7.55
CA GLN A 26 -24.31 -26.37 8.44
C GLN A 26 -24.09 -27.02 9.81
N SER A 27 -22.83 -27.00 10.29
CA SER A 27 -22.42 -27.71 11.49
C SER A 27 -22.88 -26.97 12.75
N GLU A 28 -23.40 -27.69 13.75
CA GLU A 28 -23.66 -27.18 15.10
C GLU A 28 -22.36 -27.02 15.93
N THR A 29 -21.32 -26.42 15.33
CA THR A 29 -20.06 -26.22 16.03
C THR A 29 -20.25 -25.19 17.15
N THR A 30 -19.93 -25.59 18.37
CA THR A 30 -20.07 -24.74 19.57
C THR A 30 -18.91 -23.76 19.76
N ARG A 31 -17.77 -24.00 19.10
CA ARG A 31 -16.57 -23.18 19.26
C ARG A 31 -15.69 -23.15 18.01
N VAL A 32 -15.25 -21.97 17.62
CA VAL A 32 -14.23 -21.74 16.60
C VAL A 32 -13.02 -21.07 17.22
N ASN A 33 -11.84 -21.68 17.06
CA ASN A 33 -10.57 -21.10 17.48
C ASN A 33 -9.77 -20.65 16.26
N ILE A 34 -9.48 -19.34 16.17
CA ILE A 34 -8.58 -18.77 15.19
C ILE A 34 -7.20 -18.64 15.84
N ILE A 35 -6.21 -19.34 15.29
CA ILE A 35 -4.89 -19.50 15.90
C ILE A 35 -3.83 -18.80 15.02
N SER A 36 -2.94 -18.04 15.62
CA SER A 36 -1.82 -17.35 14.95
C SER A 36 -0.57 -17.40 15.82
N ASP A 37 0.61 -17.44 15.22
CA ASP A 37 1.90 -17.30 15.91
C ASP A 37 2.39 -15.85 16.02
N SER A 38 1.69 -14.92 15.40
CA SER A 38 2.03 -13.50 15.46
C SER A 38 1.50 -12.86 16.75
N THR A 39 2.32 -12.89 17.79
CA THR A 39 2.04 -12.16 19.05
C THR A 39 1.73 -10.69 18.79
N ILE A 40 2.43 -10.03 17.87
CA ILE A 40 2.19 -8.62 17.51
C ILE A 40 0.79 -8.40 16.94
N ALA A 41 0.35 -9.23 15.99
CA ALA A 41 -0.97 -9.08 15.38
C ALA A 41 -2.10 -9.35 16.39
N LEU A 42 -1.91 -10.34 17.25
CA LEU A 42 -2.82 -10.64 18.34
C LEU A 42 -2.85 -9.51 19.38
N SER A 43 -1.71 -8.93 19.76
CA SER A 43 -1.66 -7.77 20.66
C SER A 43 -2.42 -6.57 20.09
N TRP A 44 -2.35 -6.30 18.79
CA TRP A 44 -3.14 -5.22 18.17
C TRP A 44 -4.64 -5.48 18.16
N LEU A 45 -5.06 -6.74 18.00
CA LEU A 45 -6.47 -7.10 18.00
C LEU A 45 -7.15 -6.81 19.35
N LYS A 46 -6.40 -6.96 20.45
CA LYS A 46 -6.86 -6.63 21.81
C LYS A 46 -6.48 -5.22 22.29
N SER A 47 -5.65 -4.49 21.54
CA SER A 47 -5.13 -3.19 21.99
C SER A 47 -6.25 -2.16 22.11
N THR A 48 -6.22 -1.39 23.19
CA THR A 48 -7.03 -0.19 23.40
C THR A 48 -6.29 1.09 23.00
N ARG A 49 -5.01 0.98 22.59
CA ARG A 49 -4.18 2.11 22.20
C ARG A 49 -4.56 2.62 20.82
N ARG A 50 -4.17 3.86 20.51
CA ARG A 50 -4.28 4.41 19.16
C ARG A 50 -3.37 3.62 18.22
N LEU A 51 -3.95 3.00 17.20
CA LEU A 51 -3.23 2.25 16.17
C LEU A 51 -3.18 3.05 14.85
N PRO A 52 -2.20 2.79 13.98
CA PRO A 52 -2.21 3.33 12.62
C PRO A 52 -3.52 3.01 11.89
N ILE A 53 -4.04 3.95 11.09
CA ILE A 53 -5.36 3.85 10.42
C ILE A 53 -5.58 2.49 9.76
N PHE A 54 -4.60 2.00 8.98
CA PHE A 54 -4.70 0.69 8.32
C PHE A 54 -4.88 -0.48 9.32
N ILE A 55 -4.18 -0.45 10.45
CA ILE A 55 -4.29 -1.47 11.48
C ILE A 55 -5.67 -1.38 12.14
N THR A 56 -6.13 -0.17 12.46
CA THR A 56 -7.48 0.07 13.00
C THR A 56 -8.55 -0.48 12.07
N ASP A 57 -8.50 -0.15 10.78
CA ASP A 57 -9.46 -0.62 9.78
C ASP A 57 -9.48 -2.16 9.67
N GLN A 58 -8.32 -2.81 9.78
CA GLN A 58 -8.23 -4.27 9.74
C GLN A 58 -8.73 -4.92 11.02
N VAL A 59 -8.39 -4.37 12.19
CA VAL A 59 -8.93 -4.82 13.47
C VAL A 59 -10.46 -4.72 13.48
N ASP A 60 -11.02 -3.63 12.96
CA ASP A 60 -12.47 -3.45 12.85
C ASP A 60 -13.11 -4.48 11.89
N ARG A 61 -12.46 -4.79 10.77
CA ARG A 61 -12.90 -5.86 9.86
C ARG A 61 -12.90 -7.23 10.53
N ILE A 62 -11.85 -7.56 11.28
CA ILE A 62 -11.76 -8.83 12.01
C ILE A 62 -12.86 -8.89 13.08
N LYS A 63 -13.07 -7.82 13.85
CA LYS A 63 -14.13 -7.75 14.87
C LYS A 63 -15.53 -7.90 14.27
N LYS A 64 -15.81 -7.25 13.14
CA LYS A 64 -17.09 -7.41 12.43
C LYS A 64 -17.27 -8.84 11.93
N ALA A 65 -16.24 -9.42 11.30
CA ALA A 65 -16.30 -10.81 10.83
C ALA A 65 -16.50 -11.80 11.99
N LYS A 66 -15.86 -11.53 13.14
CA LYS A 66 -16.04 -12.30 14.38
C LYS A 66 -17.49 -12.25 14.85
N GLN A 67 -18.09 -11.07 14.91
CA GLN A 67 -19.49 -10.91 15.30
C GLN A 67 -20.43 -11.66 14.35
N CYS A 68 -20.19 -11.58 13.04
CA CYS A 68 -20.97 -12.35 12.06
C CYS A 68 -20.83 -13.86 12.27
N LEU A 69 -19.63 -14.34 12.59
CA LEU A 69 -19.39 -15.75 12.85
C LEU A 69 -20.07 -16.19 14.17
N GLU A 70 -19.94 -15.40 15.24
CA GLU A 70 -20.62 -15.60 16.54
C GLU A 70 -22.15 -15.52 16.45
N ALA A 71 -22.73 -14.98 15.38
CA ALA A 71 -24.17 -15.07 15.14
C ALA A 71 -24.60 -16.48 14.66
N ILE A 72 -23.66 -17.27 14.14
CA ILE A 72 -23.88 -18.61 13.59
C ILE A 72 -23.32 -19.69 14.54
N THR A 73 -22.27 -19.38 15.32
CA THR A 73 -21.64 -20.28 16.31
C THR A 73 -21.68 -19.69 17.73
N ALA A 74 -21.61 -20.54 18.76
CA ALA A 74 -21.71 -20.08 20.15
C ALA A 74 -20.47 -19.33 20.68
N ARG A 75 -19.24 -19.59 20.18
CA ARG A 75 -18.03 -18.89 20.67
C ARG A 75 -16.88 -18.83 19.67
N VAL A 76 -16.41 -17.62 19.34
CA VAL A 76 -15.19 -17.42 18.54
C VAL A 76 -14.06 -16.89 19.42
N GLN A 77 -12.91 -17.54 19.39
CA GLN A 77 -11.73 -17.17 20.16
C GLN A 77 -10.50 -16.97 19.28
N PHE A 78 -9.62 -16.09 19.73
CA PHE A 78 -8.28 -15.93 19.18
C PHE A 78 -7.26 -16.50 20.15
N SER A 79 -6.28 -17.24 19.62
CA SER A 79 -5.24 -17.87 20.43
C SER A 79 -3.89 -17.77 19.76
N HIS A 80 -2.85 -17.66 20.59
CA HIS A 80 -1.47 -17.74 20.15
C HIS A 80 -0.98 -19.17 20.17
N VAL A 81 -0.24 -19.56 19.14
CA VAL A 81 0.57 -20.79 19.11
C VAL A 81 2.04 -20.42 18.89
N PRO A 82 3.02 -21.03 19.57
CA PRO A 82 4.42 -20.79 19.25
C PRO A 82 4.73 -21.13 17.79
N THR A 83 5.62 -20.37 17.14
CA THR A 83 5.97 -20.53 15.71
C THR A 83 6.40 -21.95 15.35
N GLU A 84 7.08 -22.67 16.25
CA GLU A 84 7.48 -24.07 16.06
C GLU A 84 6.30 -25.06 15.93
N TYR A 85 5.13 -24.69 16.43
CA TYR A 85 3.89 -25.47 16.34
C TYR A 85 2.90 -24.91 15.30
N ASN A 86 3.27 -23.86 14.56
CA ASN A 86 2.45 -23.26 13.52
C ASN A 86 2.60 -24.02 12.19
N VAL A 87 1.69 -24.96 11.92
CA VAL A 87 1.70 -25.76 10.69
C VAL A 87 1.43 -24.94 9.42
N ALA A 88 0.87 -23.73 9.54
CA ALA A 88 0.60 -22.86 8.38
C ALA A 88 1.88 -22.41 7.68
N ASP A 89 2.99 -22.32 8.42
CA ASP A 89 4.30 -21.99 7.86
C ASP A 89 4.80 -23.02 6.85
N ILE A 90 4.44 -24.30 7.03
CA ILE A 90 4.80 -25.36 6.08
C ILE A 90 4.13 -25.10 4.73
N GLY A 91 2.87 -24.65 4.75
CA GLY A 91 2.11 -24.31 3.55
C GLY A 91 2.63 -23.04 2.85
N THR A 92 3.10 -22.03 3.62
CA THR A 92 3.55 -20.74 3.07
C THR A 92 5.01 -20.74 2.60
N ARG A 93 5.89 -21.51 3.25
CA ARG A 93 7.32 -21.62 2.88
C ARG A 93 7.59 -22.58 1.72
N GLY A 94 6.61 -23.43 1.40
CA GLY A 94 6.70 -24.45 0.36
C GLY A 94 7.39 -25.71 0.86
N ILE A 95 6.81 -26.86 0.53
CA ILE A 95 7.34 -28.18 0.85
C ILE A 95 7.37 -29.03 -0.42
N HIS A 96 8.35 -29.93 -0.52
CA HIS A 96 8.45 -30.86 -1.64
C HIS A 96 7.20 -31.76 -1.69
N VAL A 97 6.61 -31.95 -2.88
CA VAL A 97 5.31 -32.63 -3.07
C VAL A 97 5.26 -34.02 -2.42
N LYS A 98 6.36 -34.77 -2.48
CA LYS A 98 6.47 -36.11 -1.86
C LYS A 98 6.32 -36.09 -0.33
N LEU A 99 6.74 -35.00 0.32
CA LEU A 99 6.66 -34.84 1.77
C LEU A 99 5.35 -34.17 2.21
N LEU A 100 4.64 -33.51 1.29
CA LEU A 100 3.38 -32.82 1.57
C LEU A 100 2.31 -33.79 2.12
N GLN A 101 2.17 -34.98 1.54
CA GLN A 101 1.19 -36.00 1.98
C GLN A 101 1.42 -36.46 3.42
N GLN A 102 2.67 -36.43 3.89
CA GLN A 102 3.06 -36.82 5.24
C GLN A 102 3.19 -35.62 6.19
N SER A 103 2.95 -34.40 5.71
CA SER A 103 3.13 -33.18 6.49
C SER A 103 1.95 -32.90 7.43
N GLU A 104 2.25 -32.24 8.54
CA GLU A 104 1.23 -31.77 9.49
C GLU A 104 0.30 -30.70 8.87
N TRP A 105 0.68 -30.07 7.76
CA TRP A 105 -0.19 -29.14 7.04
C TRP A 105 -1.44 -29.83 6.46
N LEU A 106 -1.27 -31.02 5.86
CA LEU A 106 -2.40 -31.79 5.33
C LEU A 106 -3.06 -32.71 6.35
N GLN A 107 -2.27 -33.32 7.25
CA GLN A 107 -2.79 -34.25 8.24
C GLN A 107 -3.38 -33.57 9.48
N GLY A 108 -3.17 -32.27 9.60
CA GLY A 108 -3.43 -31.50 10.80
C GLY A 108 -2.32 -31.66 11.85
N PRO A 109 -2.18 -30.68 12.75
CA PRO A 109 -1.17 -30.72 13.80
C PRO A 109 -1.44 -31.87 14.77
N THR A 110 -0.38 -32.58 15.15
CA THR A 110 -0.46 -33.71 16.09
C THR A 110 -1.06 -33.34 17.44
N TRP A 111 -0.80 -32.13 17.93
CA TRP A 111 -1.33 -31.65 19.21
C TRP A 111 -2.85 -31.45 19.20
N LEU A 112 -3.47 -31.21 18.04
CA LEU A 112 -4.92 -31.02 17.94
C LEU A 112 -5.70 -32.32 18.18
N ARG A 113 -5.03 -33.48 18.02
CA ARG A 113 -5.59 -34.81 18.30
C ARG A 113 -5.54 -35.19 19.78
N LYS A 114 -4.80 -34.43 20.59
CA LYS A 114 -4.68 -34.65 22.04
C LYS A 114 -5.77 -33.90 22.79
N GLU A 115 -5.89 -34.18 24.07
CA GLU A 115 -6.81 -33.46 24.97
C GLU A 115 -6.53 -31.96 24.95
N GLN A 116 -7.60 -31.16 24.98
CA GLN A 116 -7.52 -29.71 24.86
C GLN A 116 -6.61 -29.03 25.90
N CYS A 117 -6.52 -29.60 27.11
CA CYS A 117 -5.65 -29.12 28.17
C CYS A 117 -4.15 -29.23 27.84
N THR A 118 -3.79 -30.03 26.84
CA THR A 118 -2.40 -30.26 26.40
C THR A 118 -2.02 -29.44 25.17
N TRP A 119 -2.94 -28.66 24.61
CA TRP A 119 -2.68 -27.88 23.41
C TRP A 119 -1.67 -26.76 23.70
N PRO A 120 -0.68 -26.54 22.83
CA PRO A 120 0.34 -25.50 23.00
C PRO A 120 -0.21 -24.11 22.61
N ILE A 121 -1.45 -23.80 22.99
CA ILE A 121 -2.10 -22.54 22.68
C ILE A 121 -2.32 -21.72 23.93
N LYS A 122 -2.21 -20.40 23.79
CA LYS A 122 -2.53 -19.43 24.84
C LYS A 122 -3.65 -18.53 24.37
N SER A 123 -4.56 -18.18 25.28
CA SER A 123 -5.59 -17.19 24.98
C SER A 123 -4.94 -15.86 24.61
N ILE A 124 -5.55 -15.10 23.69
CA ILE A 124 -5.09 -13.74 23.36
C ILE A 124 -4.93 -12.83 24.59
N ASN A 125 -5.72 -13.08 25.64
CA ASN A 125 -5.66 -12.34 26.89
C ASN A 125 -4.42 -12.66 27.74
N GLU A 126 -3.79 -13.82 27.52
CA GLU A 126 -2.61 -14.31 28.27
C GLU A 126 -1.28 -13.90 27.60
N ILE A 127 -1.33 -13.24 26.45
CA ILE A 127 -0.14 -12.77 25.74
C ILE A 127 0.32 -11.45 26.37
N ASP A 128 1.60 -11.31 26.72
CA ASP A 128 2.11 -10.05 27.24
C ASP A 128 2.12 -8.96 26.15
N ASP A 129 1.77 -7.73 26.52
CA ASP A 129 1.75 -6.57 25.59
C ASP A 129 3.16 -6.03 25.24
N MET A 130 4.22 -6.76 25.61
CA MET A 130 5.61 -6.30 25.62
C MET A 130 6.18 -5.91 24.24
N ASN A 131 5.50 -6.22 23.13
CA ASN A 131 5.98 -5.96 21.77
C ASN A 131 5.21 -4.91 20.97
N ILE A 132 4.23 -4.20 21.56
CA ILE A 132 3.79 -2.94 20.97
C ILE A 132 4.86 -1.89 21.32
N LYS A 133 6.04 -1.97 20.67
CA LYS A 133 6.90 -0.80 20.51
C LYS A 133 5.96 0.30 20.08
N GLU A 134 5.99 1.44 20.75
CA GLU A 134 5.32 2.65 20.30
C GLU A 134 5.66 2.81 18.83
N ILE A 135 4.76 2.35 17.96
CA ILE A 135 4.62 2.96 16.66
C ILE A 135 4.18 4.32 17.11
N THR A 136 5.13 5.25 17.17
CA THR A 136 4.86 6.65 17.38
C THR A 136 3.72 6.94 16.44
N VAL A 137 2.52 6.99 17.01
CA VAL A 137 1.40 7.57 16.33
C VAL A 137 1.87 9.00 16.31
N SER A 138 2.48 9.37 15.19
CA SER A 138 2.68 10.76 14.86
C SER A 138 1.27 11.30 14.86
N ASP A 139 0.83 11.76 16.03
CA ASP A 139 -0.32 12.61 16.31
C ASP A 139 -0.08 13.97 15.65
N LYS A 140 0.34 13.94 14.38
CA LYS A 140 0.19 15.08 13.50
C LYS A 140 -1.26 14.96 13.06
N PRO A 141 -2.17 15.84 13.52
CA PRO A 141 -3.38 16.06 12.78
C PRO A 141 -2.98 16.24 11.31
N ILE A 142 -3.53 15.42 10.44
CA ILE A 142 -3.63 15.77 9.03
C ILE A 142 -4.43 17.08 9.07
N CYS A 143 -3.78 18.20 8.77
CA CYS A 143 -4.14 19.58 9.14
C CYS A 143 -3.53 20.11 10.44
N SER A 144 -2.20 20.12 10.54
CA SER A 144 -1.55 21.36 10.97
C SER A 144 -0.92 21.98 9.74
N LEU A 145 -1.25 23.25 9.52
CA LEU A 145 -0.60 24.15 8.60
C LEU A 145 0.82 24.42 9.12
N ASN A 146 1.65 23.38 9.18
CA ASN A 146 3.06 23.54 9.49
C ASN A 146 3.67 24.18 8.26
N GLN A 147 4.25 25.37 8.46
CA GLN A 147 5.19 25.98 7.52
C GLN A 147 6.09 24.89 6.95
N VAL A 148 5.84 24.60 5.68
CA VAL A 148 6.48 23.54 4.92
C VAL A 148 7.95 23.91 4.81
N THR A 149 8.80 23.19 5.54
CA THR A 149 10.17 23.01 5.08
C THR A 149 10.09 22.19 3.79
N GLU A 150 10.74 22.73 2.75
CA GLU A 150 10.47 22.55 1.32
C GLU A 150 10.73 21.15 0.72
N THR A 151 10.05 20.11 1.18
CA THR A 151 9.92 18.89 0.37
C THR A 151 8.50 18.41 0.42
N THR A 152 7.72 18.81 -0.59
CA THR A 152 6.46 18.15 -0.90
C THR A 152 6.75 16.66 -1.13
N PRO A 153 6.05 15.73 -0.46
CA PRO A 153 6.23 14.32 -0.72
C PRO A 153 5.91 14.06 -2.19
N ASN A 154 6.84 13.42 -2.90
CA ASN A 154 6.65 13.01 -4.30
C ASN A 154 5.31 12.28 -4.44
N LEU A 155 4.50 12.71 -5.42
CA LEU A 155 3.19 12.14 -5.70
C LEU A 155 3.29 10.63 -5.97
N ILE A 156 4.37 10.22 -6.64
CA ILE A 156 4.62 8.85 -7.05
C ILE A 156 6.09 8.50 -6.81
N ASP A 157 6.34 7.38 -6.13
CA ASP A 157 7.69 6.81 -5.95
C ASP A 157 8.13 6.09 -7.23
N ILE A 158 8.89 6.80 -8.06
CA ILE A 158 9.37 6.33 -9.37
C ILE A 158 10.24 5.06 -9.23
N ASN A 159 10.99 4.93 -8.13
CA ASN A 159 11.93 3.82 -7.91
C ASN A 159 11.24 2.46 -7.74
N ARG A 160 9.91 2.44 -7.56
CA ARG A 160 9.12 1.20 -7.49
C ARG A 160 8.83 0.57 -8.85
N PHE A 161 9.19 1.24 -9.93
CA PHE A 161 8.86 0.82 -11.28
C PHE A 161 10.13 0.48 -12.06
N SER A 162 10.27 -0.79 -12.46
CA SER A 162 11.33 -1.26 -13.35
C SER A 162 11.04 -1.03 -14.84
N ASN A 163 9.87 -0.49 -15.18
CA ASN A 163 9.45 -0.25 -16.56
C ASN A 163 8.77 1.11 -16.69
N TYR A 164 9.34 1.96 -17.55
CA TYR A 164 8.85 3.31 -17.80
C TYR A 164 7.45 3.37 -18.42
N THR A 165 7.13 2.47 -19.35
CA THR A 165 5.78 2.40 -19.93
C THR A 165 4.74 1.98 -18.88
N LYS A 166 5.11 1.11 -17.94
CA LYS A 166 4.26 0.73 -16.80
C LYS A 166 4.04 1.93 -15.87
N LEU A 167 5.10 2.68 -15.56
CA LEU A 167 5.00 3.90 -14.77
C LEU A 167 4.05 4.91 -15.44
N LEU A 168 4.26 5.24 -16.72
CA LEU A 168 3.41 6.16 -17.47
C LEU A 168 1.92 5.77 -17.42
N ARG A 169 1.61 4.48 -17.63
CA ARG A 169 0.25 3.97 -17.57
C ARG A 169 -0.36 4.07 -16.16
N VAL A 170 0.43 3.82 -15.13
CA VAL A 170 -0.02 3.96 -13.74
C VAL A 170 -0.32 5.42 -13.41
N VAL A 171 0.61 6.34 -13.74
CA VAL A 171 0.43 7.78 -13.54
C VAL A 171 -0.80 8.30 -14.30
N ALA A 172 -1.00 7.85 -15.55
CA ALA A 172 -2.16 8.22 -16.34
C ALA A 172 -3.48 7.73 -15.71
N ARG A 173 -3.54 6.48 -15.23
CA ARG A 173 -4.72 5.95 -14.53
C ARG A 173 -5.03 6.73 -13.26
N THR A 174 -4.00 7.00 -12.45
CA THR A 174 -4.18 7.76 -11.21
C THR A 174 -4.62 9.19 -11.49
N GLY A 175 -4.05 9.85 -12.50
CA GLY A 175 -4.42 11.21 -12.89
C GLY A 175 -5.86 11.31 -13.39
N LYS A 176 -6.31 10.35 -14.22
CA LYS A 176 -7.71 10.28 -14.67
C LYS A 176 -8.67 10.05 -13.51
N MET A 177 -8.32 9.17 -12.59
CA MET A 177 -9.12 8.91 -11.39
C MET A 177 -9.21 10.16 -10.49
N MET A 178 -8.09 10.84 -10.28
CA MET A 178 -8.06 12.12 -9.56
C MET A 178 -8.96 13.16 -10.24
N LYS A 179 -8.92 13.28 -11.58
CA LYS A 179 -9.80 14.19 -12.32
C LYS A 179 -11.27 13.91 -12.03
N LEU A 180 -11.68 12.64 -12.01
CA LEU A 180 -13.05 12.25 -11.68
C LEU A 180 -13.43 12.61 -10.24
N TRP A 181 -12.53 12.36 -9.28
CA TRP A 181 -12.76 12.71 -7.87
C TRP A 181 -12.82 14.21 -7.62
N THR A 182 -12.05 14.99 -8.39
CA THR A 182 -12.02 16.44 -8.23
C THR A 182 -13.15 17.15 -8.96
N LYS A 183 -13.90 16.50 -9.86
CA LYS A 183 -14.95 17.17 -10.67
C LYS A 183 -15.99 17.94 -9.86
N ASN A 184 -16.33 17.46 -8.66
CA ASN A 184 -17.37 18.03 -7.81
C ASN A 184 -16.81 18.91 -6.69
N LEU A 185 -15.51 19.16 -6.66
CA LEU A 185 -14.91 20.06 -5.68
C LEU A 185 -15.10 21.50 -6.16
N GLU A 186 -15.81 22.31 -5.38
CA GLU A 186 -15.79 23.75 -5.55
C GLU A 186 -14.38 24.28 -5.21
N ASN A 187 -13.87 25.25 -5.98
CA ASN A 187 -12.56 25.90 -5.78
C ASN A 187 -11.29 25.06 -6.05
N ILE A 188 -11.28 24.21 -7.08
CA ILE A 188 -10.07 23.49 -7.55
C ILE A 188 -8.96 24.46 -7.97
N ASP A 189 -9.33 25.60 -8.59
CA ASP A 189 -8.38 26.55 -9.19
C ASP A 189 -7.43 27.22 -8.19
N GLN A 190 -7.75 27.19 -6.90
CA GLN A 190 -6.92 27.79 -5.85
C GLN A 190 -5.88 26.81 -5.29
N ARG A 191 -5.92 25.52 -5.67
CA ARG A 191 -4.98 24.50 -5.17
C ARG A 191 -3.86 24.25 -6.18
N HIS A 192 -2.70 24.82 -5.91
CA HIS A 192 -1.48 24.60 -6.69
C HIS A 192 -1.15 23.09 -6.78
N GLY A 193 -1.10 22.55 -8.01
CA GLY A 193 -0.80 21.14 -8.30
C GLY A 193 -1.93 20.33 -8.97
N LEU A 194 -3.13 20.90 -9.11
CA LEU A 194 -4.27 20.23 -9.77
C LEU A 194 -4.51 20.66 -11.23
N ASN A 195 -3.70 21.58 -11.76
CA ASN A 195 -3.87 22.11 -13.13
C ASN A 195 -3.58 21.04 -14.18
N GLU A 196 -2.55 20.22 -13.98
CA GLU A 196 -2.19 19.09 -14.84
C GLU A 196 -3.28 18.01 -14.82
N ILE A 197 -3.99 17.86 -13.70
CA ILE A 197 -5.06 16.87 -13.56
C ILE A 197 -6.24 17.22 -14.48
N LYS A 198 -6.53 18.52 -14.69
CA LYS A 198 -7.56 18.97 -15.62
C LYS A 198 -7.24 18.59 -17.08
N MET A 199 -5.96 18.46 -17.43
CA MET A 199 -5.50 18.15 -18.78
C MET A 199 -5.74 16.68 -19.20
N PHE A 200 -5.97 15.77 -18.25
CA PHE A 200 -6.32 14.38 -18.61
C PHE A 200 -7.65 14.32 -19.37
N THR A 201 -7.77 13.42 -20.31
CA THR A 201 -8.99 13.25 -21.09
C THR A 201 -10.10 12.57 -20.28
N SER A 202 -11.35 12.88 -20.60
CA SER A 202 -12.53 12.26 -19.98
C SER A 202 -12.93 10.91 -20.61
N LYS A 203 -12.15 10.43 -21.59
CA LYS A 203 -12.41 9.13 -22.26
C LYS A 203 -12.17 7.97 -21.28
N GLU A 204 -12.84 6.85 -21.47
CA GLU A 204 -12.70 5.68 -20.61
C GLU A 204 -11.31 5.03 -20.70
N TYR A 205 -10.77 4.91 -21.91
CA TYR A 205 -9.44 4.35 -22.15
C TYR A 205 -8.32 5.40 -22.04
N ILE A 206 -7.09 4.93 -21.83
CA ILE A 206 -5.88 5.77 -21.83
C ILE A 206 -5.47 6.02 -23.28
N ASN A 207 -5.34 7.29 -23.66
CA ASN A 207 -4.85 7.68 -24.99
C ASN A 207 -3.49 8.38 -24.92
N ALA A 208 -2.93 8.74 -26.08
CA ALA A 208 -1.64 9.41 -26.17
C ALA A 208 -1.58 10.72 -25.37
N ALA A 209 -2.65 11.52 -25.38
CA ALA A 209 -2.70 12.77 -24.60
C ALA A 209 -2.61 12.51 -23.09
N ASP A 210 -3.27 11.46 -22.58
CA ASP A 210 -3.14 11.07 -21.17
C ASP A 210 -1.71 10.65 -20.81
N ILE A 211 -1.02 9.97 -21.74
CA ILE A 211 0.37 9.56 -21.56
C ILE A 211 1.31 10.78 -21.56
N GLU A 212 1.09 11.76 -22.42
CA GLU A 212 1.87 13.00 -22.45
C GLU A 212 1.72 13.82 -21.15
N VAL A 213 0.50 13.90 -20.61
CA VAL A 213 0.26 14.56 -19.31
C VAL A 213 0.94 13.79 -18.19
N ALA A 214 0.85 12.46 -18.20
CA ALA A 214 1.53 11.60 -17.22
C ALA A 214 3.06 11.76 -17.26
N GLU A 215 3.67 11.75 -18.46
CA GLU A 215 5.09 12.00 -18.65
C GLU A 215 5.50 13.34 -18.06
N ARG A 216 4.74 14.39 -18.37
CA ARG A 216 4.99 15.74 -17.88
C ARG A 216 4.96 15.82 -16.35
N MET A 217 3.98 15.17 -15.70
CA MET A 217 3.90 15.14 -14.24
C MET A 217 5.12 14.47 -13.61
N ILE A 218 5.60 13.37 -14.20
CA ILE A 218 6.80 12.66 -13.73
C ILE A 218 8.03 13.57 -13.84
N ILE A 219 8.22 14.20 -15.01
CA ILE A 219 9.39 15.07 -15.24
C ILE A 219 9.35 16.29 -14.33
N LYS A 220 8.17 16.88 -14.13
CA LYS A 220 7.99 18.02 -13.24
C LYS A 220 8.31 17.66 -11.79
N GLN A 221 7.91 16.47 -11.33
CA GLN A 221 8.26 15.96 -10.01
C GLN A 221 9.79 15.85 -9.83
N GLU A 222 10.49 15.27 -10.81
CA GLU A 222 11.96 15.18 -10.79
C GLU A 222 12.62 16.56 -10.84
N GLN A 223 12.00 17.51 -11.54
CA GLN A 223 12.48 18.88 -11.64
C GLN A 223 12.13 19.77 -10.44
N ASN A 224 11.28 19.33 -9.49
CA ASN A 224 10.85 20.16 -8.36
C ASN A 224 12.03 20.67 -7.51
N SER A 225 13.09 19.88 -7.36
CA SER A 225 14.31 20.26 -6.63
C SER A 225 15.38 20.94 -7.51
N THR A 226 15.07 21.18 -8.79
CA THR A 226 16.06 21.68 -9.76
C THR A 226 16.20 23.20 -9.69
N ASN A 227 17.37 23.66 -9.26
CA ASN A 227 17.73 25.07 -9.28
C ASN A 227 18.17 25.51 -10.68
N LEU A 228 17.36 26.34 -11.36
CA LEU A 228 17.63 26.87 -12.71
C LEU A 228 19.01 27.54 -12.82
N ILE A 229 19.39 28.36 -11.84
CA ILE A 229 20.68 29.05 -11.81
C ILE A 229 21.82 28.03 -11.74
N GLY A 230 21.65 26.98 -10.94
CA GLY A 230 22.59 25.87 -10.85
C GLY A 230 22.72 25.10 -12.18
N VAL A 231 21.62 24.85 -12.88
CA VAL A 231 21.66 24.18 -14.19
C VAL A 231 22.31 25.09 -15.24
N GLN A 232 22.01 26.39 -15.26
CA GLN A 232 22.62 27.36 -16.18
C GLN A 232 24.13 27.44 -15.99
N LYS A 233 24.61 27.45 -14.74
CA LYS A 233 26.05 27.38 -14.42
C LYS A 233 26.72 26.11 -14.94
N ARG A 234 26.03 24.96 -14.91
CA ARG A 234 26.56 23.68 -15.45
C ARG A 234 26.63 23.66 -16.98
N TYR A 235 25.76 24.41 -17.66
CA TYR A 235 25.71 24.46 -19.12
C TYR A 235 25.74 25.91 -19.62
N PRO A 236 26.88 26.63 -19.50
CA PRO A 236 26.97 28.05 -19.79
C PRO A 236 26.68 28.38 -21.27
N ASN A 237 26.99 27.45 -22.17
CA ASN A 237 26.83 27.62 -23.62
C ASN A 237 25.43 27.23 -24.13
N LYS A 238 24.46 26.99 -23.24
CA LYS A 238 23.08 26.66 -23.59
C LYS A 238 22.13 27.62 -22.88
N VAL A 239 21.05 28.01 -23.57
CA VAL A 239 19.97 28.78 -22.95
C VAL A 239 19.07 27.82 -22.20
N ILE A 240 18.93 27.99 -20.88
CA ILE A 240 18.07 27.17 -20.03
C ILE A 240 16.89 28.00 -19.55
N PHE A 241 15.69 27.47 -19.75
CA PHE A 241 14.45 28.18 -19.45
C PHE A 241 13.36 27.20 -18.99
N LYS A 242 12.27 27.75 -18.43
CA LYS A 242 11.04 26.99 -18.15
C LYS A 242 10.04 27.20 -19.28
N ASP A 243 9.43 26.13 -19.76
CA ASP A 243 8.37 26.22 -20.77
C ASP A 243 7.01 26.65 -20.17
N GLU A 244 5.99 26.76 -21.02
CA GLU A 244 4.60 27.11 -20.65
C GLU A 244 3.95 26.16 -19.63
N HIS A 245 4.56 25.00 -19.40
CA HIS A 245 4.10 23.98 -18.46
C HIS A 245 4.98 23.89 -17.20
N GLY A 246 5.99 24.76 -17.12
CA GLY A 246 6.93 24.86 -16.02
C GLY A 246 8.06 23.83 -16.06
N LEU A 247 8.25 23.12 -17.17
CA LEU A 247 9.35 22.17 -17.34
C LEU A 247 10.64 22.88 -17.71
N VAL A 248 11.75 22.48 -17.10
CA VAL A 248 13.09 22.98 -17.44
C VAL A 248 13.56 22.35 -18.75
N ARG A 249 13.84 23.20 -19.74
CA ARG A 249 14.34 22.83 -21.07
C ARG A 249 15.63 23.59 -21.40
N CYS A 250 16.35 23.10 -22.41
CA CYS A 250 17.45 23.86 -22.99
C CYS A 250 17.33 23.96 -24.50
N ASP A 251 17.77 25.08 -25.07
CA ASP A 251 17.87 25.22 -26.51
C ASP A 251 18.98 24.33 -27.10
N SER A 252 18.73 23.82 -28.30
CA SER A 252 19.69 23.07 -29.09
C SER A 252 20.24 23.91 -30.26
N ARG A 253 21.25 23.39 -30.95
CA ARG A 253 21.78 24.02 -32.18
C ARG A 253 20.85 23.89 -33.39
N ILE A 254 19.76 23.13 -33.25
CA ILE A 254 18.85 22.74 -34.35
C ILE A 254 17.45 23.33 -34.17
N LEU A 255 17.33 24.50 -33.52
CA LEU A 255 16.06 25.19 -33.29
C LEU A 255 15.26 25.45 -34.59
N ASN A 256 15.96 25.76 -35.68
CA ASN A 256 15.34 26.09 -36.97
C ASN A 256 15.02 24.86 -37.83
N ALA A 257 15.40 23.66 -37.42
CA ALA A 257 15.13 22.44 -38.19
C ALA A 257 13.64 22.06 -38.19
N CYS A 258 13.13 21.37 -39.19
CA CYS A 258 11.73 20.89 -39.21
C CYS A 258 11.60 19.58 -38.43
N ILE A 259 11.76 19.64 -37.11
CA ILE A 259 11.73 18.47 -36.20
C ILE A 259 10.85 18.73 -34.96
N PRO A 260 10.42 17.69 -34.23
CA PRO A 260 9.58 17.86 -33.04
C PRO A 260 10.21 18.78 -31.98
N ARG A 261 9.36 19.52 -31.24
CA ARG A 261 9.80 20.48 -30.19
C ARG A 261 10.72 19.83 -29.16
N ASP A 262 10.44 18.59 -28.76
CA ASP A 262 11.26 17.84 -27.78
C ASP A 262 12.67 17.54 -28.31
N ALA A 263 12.88 17.50 -29.62
CA ALA A 263 14.21 17.39 -30.24
C ALA A 263 14.93 18.76 -30.33
N LYS A 264 14.18 19.82 -30.62
CA LYS A 264 14.70 21.21 -30.66
C LYS A 264 15.09 21.74 -29.29
N GLN A 265 14.29 21.42 -28.28
CA GLN A 265 14.36 21.98 -26.94
C GLN A 265 14.21 20.86 -25.91
N PRO A 266 15.22 20.00 -25.74
CA PRO A 266 15.11 18.82 -24.88
C PRO A 266 14.84 19.15 -23.41
N LYS A 267 14.01 18.31 -22.77
CA LYS A 267 13.70 18.35 -21.33
C LYS A 267 14.95 17.97 -20.54
N LYS A 268 15.30 18.75 -19.51
CA LYS A 268 16.48 18.49 -18.68
C LYS A 268 16.10 17.75 -17.40
N ILE A 269 16.54 16.50 -17.27
CA ILE A 269 16.39 15.71 -16.04
C ILE A 269 17.75 15.66 -15.36
N LYS A 270 17.77 15.74 -14.02
CA LYS A 270 18.99 15.58 -13.22
C LYS A 270 19.44 14.12 -13.36
N VAL A 271 20.48 13.86 -14.15
CA VAL A 271 21.16 12.56 -14.09
C VAL A 271 22.04 12.63 -12.85
N SER A 272 21.70 11.80 -11.86
CA SER A 272 22.51 11.54 -10.66
C SER A 272 23.91 11.09 -11.03
#